data_AF-A0A2E4Z6G0-F1
#
_entry.id   AF-A0A2E4Z6G0-F1
#
_cell.length_a   1.000
_cell.length_b   1.000
_cell.length_c   1.000
_cell.angle_alpha   90.00
_cell.angle_beta   90.00
_cell.angle_gamma   90.00
#
_symmetry.space_group_name_H-M   'P 1'
#
loop_
_entity.id
_entity.type
_entity.pdbx_description
1 polymer ?
#
loop_
_entity_poly.entity_id
_entity_poly.type
_entity_poly.pdbx_seq_one_letter_code
_entity_poly.pdbx_strand_id
1 'polypeptide(L)'
;MTRYQLSSLVFLGAILCAATATAGTYNLCIGEYWKDGRHGGAICNGGAEPYAYCGTDPKVKAAELCKQEGSTGTPIVVQTGSHDGNKCGYAYYTITCQ
;
A
#
# COMPACT_ATOMS: atom_id res chain seq x y z
N MET A 1 -48.42 -28.43 36.64
CA MET A 1 -47.04 -28.01 36.98
C MET A 1 -46.43 -27.42 35.72
N THR A 2 -46.29 -26.10 35.69
CA THR A 2 -45.88 -25.33 34.51
C THR A 2 -44.54 -24.69 34.81
N ARG A 3 -43.56 -24.85 33.93
CA ARG A 3 -42.57 -23.84 33.49
C ARG A 3 -41.44 -24.53 32.70
N TYR A 4 -41.49 -24.35 31.38
CA TYR A 4 -40.35 -24.52 30.49
C TYR A 4 -39.44 -23.31 30.67
N GLN A 5 -38.23 -23.51 31.22
CA GLN A 5 -37.18 -22.51 31.16
C GLN A 5 -36.41 -22.67 29.85
N LEU A 6 -36.76 -21.83 28.87
CA LEU A 6 -35.93 -21.53 27.71
C LEU A 6 -34.94 -20.45 28.14
N SER A 7 -33.76 -20.86 28.61
CA SER A 7 -32.69 -19.94 28.97
C SER A 7 -31.61 -19.94 27.89
N SER A 8 -31.43 -18.76 27.34
CA SER A 8 -30.15 -18.24 26.83
C SER A 8 -29.69 -18.77 25.48
N LEU A 9 -30.26 -18.15 24.43
CA LEU A 9 -29.56 -17.87 23.18
C LEU A 9 -28.16 -17.33 23.51
N VAL A 10 -27.15 -18.18 23.37
CA VAL A 10 -25.74 -17.80 23.36
C VAL A 10 -25.56 -16.88 22.16
N PHE A 11 -25.55 -15.58 22.43
CA PHE A 11 -25.10 -14.57 21.48
C PHE A 11 -23.68 -14.95 21.06
N LEU A 12 -23.56 -15.57 19.89
CA LEU A 12 -22.32 -15.62 19.13
C LEU A 12 -21.97 -14.16 18.83
N GLY A 13 -21.16 -13.57 19.71
CA GLY A 13 -20.45 -12.34 19.45
C GLY A 13 -19.50 -12.61 18.31
N ALA A 14 -19.98 -12.43 17.09
CA ALA A 14 -19.16 -12.30 15.90
C ALA A 14 -18.30 -11.04 16.09
N ILE A 15 -17.17 -11.21 16.76
CA ILE A 15 -16.07 -10.27 16.71
C ILE A 15 -15.55 -10.42 15.28
N LEU A 16 -16.21 -9.72 14.35
CA LEU A 16 -15.58 -9.39 13.08
C LEU A 16 -14.29 -8.68 13.46
N CYS A 17 -13.16 -9.33 13.19
CA CYS A 17 -11.89 -8.65 12.99
C CYS A 17 -12.12 -7.60 11.90
N ALA A 18 -12.58 -6.41 12.31
CA ALA A 18 -12.31 -5.21 11.56
C ALA A 18 -10.79 -5.11 11.57
N ALA A 19 -10.16 -5.66 10.54
CA ALA A 19 -8.81 -5.29 10.17
C ALA A 19 -8.88 -3.78 10.01
N THR A 20 -8.42 -3.06 11.03
CA THR A 20 -8.27 -1.62 10.96
C THR A 20 -7.35 -1.40 9.78
N ALA A 21 -7.89 -0.90 8.67
CA ALA A 21 -7.10 -0.46 7.53
C ALA A 21 -6.03 0.46 8.09
N THR A 22 -4.79 0.02 8.04
CA THR A 22 -3.66 0.83 8.49
C THR A 22 -3.46 1.89 7.43
N ALA A 23 -4.01 3.08 7.67
CA ALA A 23 -3.65 4.27 6.94
C ALA A 23 -2.13 4.46 7.10
N GLY A 24 -1.41 4.29 5.99
CA GLY A 24 0.04 4.24 5.96
C GLY A 24 0.56 5.06 4.78
N THR A 25 1.75 5.64 4.96
CA THR A 25 2.43 6.37 3.89
C THR A 25 3.65 5.59 3.44
N TYR A 26 3.77 5.38 2.14
CA TYR A 26 4.82 4.57 1.51
C TYR A 26 5.47 5.36 0.38
N ASN A 27 6.76 5.14 0.14
CA ASN A 27 7.43 5.68 -1.03
C ASN A 27 7.45 4.62 -2.13
N LEU A 28 6.99 4.97 -3.32
CA LEU A 28 7.08 4.15 -4.52
C LEU A 28 8.08 4.76 -5.48
N CYS A 29 8.96 3.91 -5.97
CA CYS A 29 9.95 4.26 -6.97
C CYS A 29 9.64 3.59 -8.30
N ILE A 30 9.56 4.38 -9.37
CA ILE A 30 9.40 3.88 -10.73
C ILE A 30 10.63 4.26 -11.55
N GLY A 31 11.23 3.30 -12.25
CA GLY A 31 12.38 3.62 -13.09
C GLY A 31 12.90 2.50 -13.97
N GLU A 32 14.07 2.75 -14.57
CA GLU A 32 14.73 1.85 -15.52
C GLU A 32 15.47 0.70 -14.85
N TYR A 33 16.03 0.93 -13.66
CA TYR A 33 16.85 -0.07 -12.98
C TYR A 33 16.49 -0.08 -11.49
N TRP A 34 16.24 -1.28 -10.96
CA TRP A 34 16.10 -1.44 -9.53
C TRP A 34 17.48 -1.28 -8.90
N LYS A 35 17.65 -0.18 -8.17
CA LYS A 35 18.78 0.06 -7.25
C LYS A 35 20.15 -0.33 -7.81
N ASP A 36 20.55 0.27 -8.93
CA ASP A 36 21.98 0.55 -9.09
C ASP A 36 22.21 1.88 -8.37
N GLY A 37 22.85 1.85 -7.19
CA GLY A 37 23.01 2.95 -6.24
C GLY A 37 23.69 4.24 -6.77
N ARG A 38 23.80 4.40 -8.09
CA ARG A 38 24.26 5.57 -8.83
C ARG A 38 23.15 6.53 -9.25
N HIS A 39 21.91 6.05 -9.43
CA HIS A 39 20.81 6.88 -10.00
C HIS A 39 19.59 7.02 -9.07
N GLY A 40 19.52 6.26 -7.98
CA GLY A 40 18.44 6.31 -6.98
C GLY A 40 18.83 7.12 -5.75
N GLY A 41 19.38 8.33 -5.94
CA GLY A 41 19.92 9.17 -4.87
C GLY A 41 18.95 9.31 -3.69
N ALA A 42 19.38 8.80 -2.53
CA ALA A 42 18.86 9.04 -1.18
C ALA A 42 17.38 8.71 -0.83
N ILE A 43 16.45 8.66 -1.78
CA ILE A 43 15.01 8.62 -1.47
C ILE A 43 14.40 7.23 -1.66
N CYS A 44 14.99 6.41 -2.55
CA CYS A 44 14.67 5.00 -2.66
C CYS A 44 15.70 4.21 -1.83
N ASN A 45 15.48 4.01 -0.53
CA ASN A 45 16.30 3.20 0.36
C ASN A 45 16.28 1.75 -0.12
N GLY A 46 17.13 1.48 -1.12
CA GLY A 46 16.81 0.43 -2.06
C GLY A 46 16.77 -0.97 -1.46
N GLY A 47 15.59 -1.55 -1.48
CA GLY A 47 15.34 -2.88 -0.93
C GLY A 47 14.24 -2.86 0.12
N ALA A 48 14.00 -1.73 0.79
CA ALA A 48 12.85 -1.58 1.69
C ALA A 48 11.62 -1.02 0.98
N GLU A 49 11.82 -0.13 0.00
CA GLU A 49 10.71 0.54 -0.67
C GLU A 49 10.28 -0.19 -1.94
N PRO A 50 8.96 -0.23 -2.21
CA PRO A 50 8.43 -0.85 -3.41
C PRO A 50 8.97 -0.17 -4.67
N TYR A 51 9.38 -1.01 -5.62
CA TYR A 51 9.91 -0.61 -6.91
C TYR A 51 9.04 -1.13 -8.04
N ALA A 52 8.86 -0.32 -9.08
CA ALA A 52 8.27 -0.74 -10.34
C ALA A 52 9.10 -0.29 -11.54
N TYR A 53 9.05 -1.07 -12.62
CA TYR A 53 9.77 -0.75 -13.86
C TYR A 53 9.05 0.32 -14.68
N CYS A 54 9.78 0.97 -15.59
CA CYS A 54 9.27 1.89 -16.60
C CYS A 54 7.90 1.47 -17.17
N GLY A 55 7.01 2.44 -17.36
CA GLY A 55 5.68 2.22 -17.96
C GLY A 55 4.62 1.66 -16.99
N THR A 56 5.00 1.37 -15.75
CA THR A 56 4.02 1.04 -14.71
C THR A 56 3.23 2.29 -14.33
N ASP A 57 1.90 2.19 -14.29
CA ASP A 57 1.04 3.25 -13.76
C ASP A 57 1.21 3.33 -12.24
N PRO A 58 1.64 4.48 -11.68
CA PRO A 58 1.84 4.63 -10.23
C PRO A 58 0.56 4.43 -9.43
N LYS A 59 -0.62 4.70 -9.98
CA LYS A 59 -1.91 4.50 -9.28
C LYS A 59 -2.26 3.04 -9.16
N VAL A 60 -2.04 2.26 -10.22
CA VAL A 60 -2.26 0.81 -10.19
C VAL A 60 -1.33 0.18 -9.17
N LYS A 61 -0.05 0.56 -9.19
CA LYS A 61 0.92 0.02 -8.23
C LYS A 61 0.62 0.44 -6.79
N ALA A 62 0.21 1.68 -6.58
CA ALA A 62 -0.23 2.15 -5.26
C ALA A 62 -1.45 1.39 -4.75
N ALA A 63 -2.42 1.09 -5.61
CA ALA A 63 -3.61 0.33 -5.22
C ALA A 63 -3.25 -1.11 -4.81
N GLU A 64 -2.33 -1.76 -5.54
CA GLU A 64 -1.81 -3.08 -5.16
C GLU A 64 -1.12 -3.05 -3.79
N LEU A 65 -0.26 -2.05 -3.56
CA LEU A 65 0.45 -1.88 -2.28
C LEU A 65 -0.52 -1.65 -1.13
N CYS A 66 -1.44 -0.69 -1.27
CA CYS A 66 -2.41 -0.39 -0.23
C CYS A 66 -3.33 -1.59 0.07
N LYS A 67 -3.71 -2.37 -0.95
CA LYS A 67 -4.49 -3.59 -0.76
C LYS A 67 -3.71 -4.66 0.02
N GLN A 68 -2.41 -4.80 -0.22
CA GLN A 68 -1.54 -5.72 0.55
C GLN A 68 -1.46 -5.33 2.02
N GLU A 69 -1.52 -4.02 2.30
CA GLU A 69 -1.50 -3.42 3.64
C GLU A 69 -2.90 -3.38 4.30
N GLY A 70 -3.91 -3.97 3.68
CA GLY A 70 -5.28 -4.05 4.22
C GLY A 70 -6.13 -2.80 4.03
N SER A 71 -5.65 -1.81 3.27
CA SER A 71 -6.45 -0.64 2.89
C SER A 71 -7.43 -0.99 1.77
N THR A 72 -8.65 -0.47 1.89
CA THR A 72 -9.74 -0.64 0.91
C THR A 72 -10.12 0.67 0.21
N GLY A 73 -9.55 1.79 0.65
CA GLY A 73 -9.73 3.10 0.07
C GLY A 73 -8.95 3.31 -1.23
N THR A 74 -9.23 4.42 -1.91
CA THR A 74 -8.43 4.83 -3.07
C THR A 74 -7.15 5.49 -2.57
N PRO A 75 -5.95 5.02 -2.99
CA PRO A 75 -4.70 5.62 -2.55
C PRO A 75 -4.55 7.03 -3.11
N ILE A 76 -4.00 7.91 -2.29
CA ILE A 76 -3.50 9.21 -2.75
C ILE A 76 -2.07 9.00 -3.25
N VAL A 77 -1.79 9.45 -4.47
CA VAL A 77 -0.49 9.29 -5.11
C VAL A 77 0.03 10.67 -5.51
N VAL A 78 1.14 11.07 -4.92
CA VAL A 78 1.78 12.37 -5.17
C VAL A 78 3.18 12.13 -5.71
N GLN A 79 3.48 12.65 -6.89
CA GLN A 79 4.84 12.63 -7.40
C GLN A 79 5.69 13.64 -6.61
N THR A 80 6.76 13.17 -5.98
CA THR A 80 7.67 13.99 -5.16
C THR A 80 8.92 14.42 -5.92
N GLY A 81 9.24 13.76 -7.03
CA GLY A 81 10.30 14.19 -7.91
C GLY A 81 10.48 13.31 -9.13
N SER A 82 11.49 13.64 -9.90
CA SER A 82 11.98 12.85 -11.02
C SER A 82 13.47 13.07 -11.23
N HIS A 83 14.12 12.10 -11.86
CA HIS A 83 15.50 12.20 -12.29
C HIS A 83 15.62 11.67 -13.72
N ASP A 84 16.50 12.26 -14.52
CA ASP A 84 16.75 11.79 -15.87
C ASP A 84 17.37 10.38 -15.85
N GLY A 85 17.15 9.64 -16.92
CA GLY A 85 17.65 8.29 -17.09
C GLY A 85 18.01 8.03 -18.54
N ASN A 86 18.48 6.83 -18.83
CA ASN A 86 18.97 6.47 -20.16
C ASN A 86 17.83 6.07 -21.13
N LYS A 87 16.72 5.55 -20.60
CA LYS A 87 15.55 5.05 -21.33
C LYS A 87 14.24 5.78 -21.01
N CYS A 88 13.84 5.82 -19.74
CA CYS A 88 12.55 6.32 -19.26
C CYS A 88 12.65 7.25 -18.04
N GLY A 89 13.83 7.46 -17.48
CA GLY A 89 14.05 8.22 -16.26
C GLY A 89 13.67 7.47 -14.99
N TYR A 90 13.61 8.24 -13.91
CA TYR A 90 13.16 7.81 -12.60
C TYR A 90 12.09 8.79 -12.12
N ALA A 91 11.03 8.26 -11.53
CA ALA A 91 9.98 9.03 -10.90
C ALA A 91 9.73 8.52 -9.49
N TYR A 92 9.55 9.47 -8.56
CA TYR A 92 9.40 9.20 -7.14
C TYR A 92 7.99 9.61 -6.71
N TYR A 93 7.32 8.74 -5.96
CA TYR A 93 5.96 8.97 -5.51
C TYR A 93 5.82 8.70 -4.02
N THR A 94 5.06 9.55 -3.34
CA THR A 94 4.52 9.27 -2.01
C THR A 94 3.09 8.76 -2.17
N ILE A 95 2.82 7.61 -1.58
CA ILE A 95 1.52 6.94 -1.56
C ILE A 95 0.97 7.04 -0.16
N THR A 96 -0.28 7.48 -0.02
CA THR A 96 -1.03 7.40 1.23
C THR A 96 -2.21 6.47 1.05
N CYS A 97 -2.19 5.36 1.78
CA CYS A 97 -3.31 4.43 1.85
C CYS A 97 -4.37 4.97 2.81
N GLN A 98 -5.65 4.79 2.46
CA GLN A 98 -6.81 5.27 3.22
C GLN A 98 -7.59 4.12 3.87
#